data_AF-A0A5C4JB57-F1
#
_entry.id   AF-A0A5C4JB57-F1
#
_cell.length_a   1.000
_cell.length_b   1.000
_cell.length_c   1.000
_cell.angle_alpha   90.00
_cell.angle_beta   90.00
_cell.angle_gamma   90.00
#
_symmetry.space_group_name_H-M   'P 1'
#
loop_
_entity.id
_entity.type
_entity.pdbx_description
1 polymer ?
#
loop_
_entity_poly.entity_id
_entity_poly.type
_entity_poly.pdbx_seq_one_letter_code
_entity_poly.pdbx_strand_id
1 'polypeptide(L)'
;MRRPIVAVAEAAGLDADQVRQRVKELLARDAEVAFLRRASRGQYEAAREAAPGAVHHARSGLVVLTRPQAPVPVPVAVVSAGTADLPVAEEA
;
A
#
# COMPACT_ATOMS: atom_id res chain seq x y z
N MET A 1 19.74 -1.12 4.37
CA MET A 1 18.67 -2.15 4.24
C MET A 1 17.61 -1.61 3.29
N ARG A 2 17.00 -2.46 2.45
CA ARG A 2 15.96 -2.05 1.48
C ARG A 2 14.64 -1.82 2.23
N ARG A 3 13.97 -0.67 2.05
CA ARG A 3 12.66 -0.41 2.66
C ARG A 3 11.64 -1.46 2.18
N PRO A 4 10.84 -2.04 3.08
CA PRO A 4 9.76 -2.95 2.67
C PRO A 4 8.68 -2.17 1.92
N ILE A 5 8.18 -2.72 0.82
CA ILE A 5 7.08 -2.09 0.06
C ILE A 5 5.79 -2.14 0.89
N VAL A 6 5.55 -3.26 1.58
CA VAL A 6 4.32 -3.47 2.37
C VAL A 6 4.66 -4.01 3.76
N ALA A 7 4.05 -3.41 4.78
CA ALA A 7 3.99 -3.93 6.14
C ALA A 7 2.53 -4.23 6.50
N VAL A 8 2.27 -5.44 6.98
CA VAL A 8 0.90 -5.88 7.30
C VAL A 8 0.88 -6.58 8.65
N ALA A 9 -0.19 -6.34 9.40
CA ALA A 9 -0.53 -7.16 10.56
C ALA A 9 -2.02 -7.49 10.57
N GLU A 10 -2.37 -8.41 11.45
CA GLU A 10 -3.74 -8.81 11.67
C GLU A 10 -4.23 -8.24 13.00
N ALA A 11 -5.46 -7.74 13.03
CA ALA A 11 -6.10 -7.20 14.22
C ALA A 11 -6.99 -8.21 14.95
N ALA A 12 -7.42 -9.31 14.31
CA ALA A 12 -8.32 -10.26 14.96
C ALA A 12 -7.70 -10.83 16.25
N GLY A 13 -8.48 -10.84 17.32
CA GLY A 13 -8.02 -11.28 18.64
C GLY A 13 -7.17 -10.28 19.42
N LEU A 14 -6.83 -9.11 18.85
CA LEU A 14 -6.12 -8.05 19.57
C LEU A 14 -7.08 -7.16 20.36
N ASP A 15 -6.69 -6.80 21.59
CA ASP A 15 -7.33 -5.72 22.35
C ASP A 15 -6.87 -4.33 21.86
N ALA A 16 -7.42 -3.27 22.47
CA ALA A 16 -7.14 -1.90 22.06
C ALA A 16 -5.66 -1.49 22.26
N ASP A 17 -5.02 -1.92 23.34
CA ASP A 17 -3.61 -1.62 23.62
C ASP A 17 -2.68 -2.34 22.64
N GLN A 18 -2.97 -3.61 22.38
CA GLN A 18 -2.26 -4.42 21.40
C GLN A 18 -2.39 -3.83 20.00
N VAL A 19 -3.57 -3.31 19.63
CA VAL A 19 -3.75 -2.61 18.35
C VAL A 19 -2.90 -1.35 18.29
N ARG A 20 -2.94 -0.49 19.32
CA ARG A 20 -2.10 0.73 19.38
C ARG A 20 -0.61 0.39 19.24
N GLN A 21 -0.16 -0.65 19.93
CA GLN A 21 1.23 -1.09 19.86
C GLN A 21 1.58 -1.62 18.47
N ARG A 22 0.71 -2.45 17.87
CA ARG A 22 0.93 -3.01 16.54
C ARG A 22 0.97 -1.93 15.46
N VAL A 23 0.15 -0.88 15.57
CA VAL A 23 0.18 0.27 14.67
C VAL A 23 1.54 0.98 14.74
N LYS A 24 2.07 1.24 15.95
CA LYS A 24 3.40 1.83 16.14
C LYS A 24 4.50 0.98 15.52
N GLU A 25 4.45 -0.34 15.72
CA GLU A 25 5.41 -1.28 15.11
C GLU A 25 5.37 -1.26 13.58
N LEU A 26 4.19 -1.19 12.98
CA LEU A 26 4.05 -1.14 11.52
C LEU A 26 4.59 0.18 10.96
N LEU A 27 4.28 1.30 11.60
CA LEU A 27 4.76 2.63 11.18
C LEU A 27 6.28 2.78 11.33
N ALA A 28 6.87 2.17 12.36
CA ALA A 28 8.32 2.19 12.58
C ALA A 28 9.12 1.44 11.50
N ARG A 29 8.48 0.58 10.69
CA ARG A 29 9.13 -0.15 9.59
C ARG A 29 9.36 0.71 8.34
N ASP A 30 8.83 1.93 8.32
CA ASP A 30 8.94 2.87 7.20
C ASP A 30 8.54 2.25 5.83
N ALA A 31 7.51 1.40 5.84
CA ALA A 31 7.00 0.79 4.62
C ALA A 31 6.21 1.79 3.77
N GLU A 32 6.24 1.65 2.44
CA GLU A 32 5.40 2.49 1.56
C GLU A 32 3.91 2.33 1.87
N VAL A 33 3.50 1.10 2.23
CA VAL A 33 2.13 0.78 2.60
C VAL A 33 2.09 0.00 3.91
N ALA A 34 1.30 0.49 4.87
CA ALA A 34 1.04 -0.17 6.14
C ALA A 34 -0.46 -0.29 6.40
N PHE A 35 -0.93 -1.48 6.78
CA PHE A 35 -2.34 -1.70 7.12
C PHE A 35 -2.57 -2.86 8.08
N LEU A 36 -3.71 -2.81 8.78
CA LEU A 36 -4.28 -3.93 9.53
C LEU A 36 -5.37 -4.63 8.71
N ARG A 37 -5.48 -5.94 8.88
CA ARG A 37 -6.55 -6.78 8.31
C ARG A 37 -7.44 -7.36 9.41
N ARG A 38 -8.69 -7.70 9.05
CA ARG A 38 -9.69 -8.29 9.95
C ARG A 38 -9.99 -7.44 11.20
N ALA A 39 -9.91 -6.11 11.07
CA ALA A 39 -10.19 -5.19 12.16
C ALA A 39 -11.70 -5.03 12.38
N SER A 40 -12.11 -5.07 13.65
CA SER A 40 -13.42 -4.58 14.07
C SER A 40 -13.44 -3.05 14.12
N ARG A 41 -14.63 -2.46 14.30
CA ARG A 41 -14.76 -1.01 14.46
C ARG A 41 -14.04 -0.47 15.70
N GLY A 42 -14.11 -1.16 16.84
CA GLY A 42 -13.39 -0.74 18.05
C GLY A 42 -11.87 -0.82 17.89
N GLN A 43 -11.38 -1.81 17.14
CA GLN A 43 -9.96 -1.91 16.81
C GLN A 43 -9.52 -0.79 15.85
N TYR A 44 -10.36 -0.41 14.89
CA TYR A 44 -10.11 0.78 14.08
C TYR A 44 -10.01 2.05 14.94
N GLU A 45 -10.91 2.23 15.90
CA GLU A 45 -10.90 3.41 16.78
C GLU A 45 -9.59 3.49 17.58
N ALA A 46 -9.14 2.37 18.16
CA ALA A 46 -7.82 2.29 18.80
C ALA A 46 -6.67 2.56 17.83
N ALA A 47 -6.75 2.07 16.59
CA ALA A 47 -5.74 2.35 15.57
C ALA A 47 -5.69 3.84 15.20
N ARG A 48 -6.84 4.52 15.17
CA ARG A 48 -6.96 5.95 14.85
C ARG A 48 -6.38 6.84 15.94
N GLU A 49 -6.40 6.42 17.20
CA GLU A 49 -5.69 7.11 18.28
C GLU A 49 -4.17 7.12 18.07
N ALA A 50 -3.61 5.99 17.61
CA ALA A 50 -2.18 5.86 17.33
C ALA A 50 -1.77 6.45 15.96
N ALA A 51 -2.70 6.47 15.00
CA ALA A 51 -2.50 6.99 13.65
C ALA A 51 -3.75 7.79 13.22
N PRO A 52 -3.81 9.11 13.48
CA PRO A 52 -5.00 9.93 13.23
C PRO A 52 -5.51 9.90 11.78
N GLY A 53 -4.63 9.64 10.81
CA GLY A 53 -4.95 9.51 9.38
C GLY A 53 -5.48 8.12 8.96
N ALA A 54 -5.66 7.18 9.90
CA ALA A 54 -6.10 5.83 9.60
C ALA A 54 -7.49 5.81 8.94
N VAL A 55 -7.64 5.01 7.88
CA VAL A 55 -8.89 4.87 7.13
C VAL A 55 -9.42 3.44 7.25
N HIS A 56 -10.67 3.29 7.68
CA HIS A 56 -11.32 1.98 7.81
C HIS A 56 -12.21 1.67 6.60
N HIS A 57 -11.99 0.49 6.01
CA HIS A 57 -12.84 -0.11 5.00
C HIS A 57 -13.66 -1.24 5.65
N ALA A 58 -14.81 -0.88 6.21
CA ALA A 58 -15.64 -1.79 7.02
C ALA A 58 -16.01 -3.10 6.31
N ARG A 59 -16.27 -3.06 5.00
CA ARG A 59 -16.61 -4.26 4.21
C ARG A 59 -15.50 -5.31 4.17
N SER A 60 -14.24 -4.90 4.22
CA SER A 60 -13.07 -5.79 4.19
C SER A 60 -12.38 -5.93 5.55
N GLY A 61 -12.82 -5.18 6.57
CA GLY A 61 -12.12 -5.09 7.86
C GLY A 61 -10.69 -4.56 7.73
N LEU A 62 -10.43 -3.71 6.73
CA LEU A 62 -9.09 -3.22 6.42
C LEU A 62 -8.90 -1.83 7.00
N VAL A 63 -7.84 -1.61 7.78
CA VAL A 63 -7.47 -0.28 8.30
C VAL A 63 -6.15 0.14 7.66
N VAL A 64 -6.22 1.12 6.78
CA VAL A 64 -5.06 1.67 6.07
C VAL A 64 -4.38 2.72 6.95
N LEU A 65 -3.08 2.56 7.22
CA LEU A 65 -2.28 3.45 8.06
C LEU A 65 -1.41 4.38 7.22
N THR A 66 -0.82 3.86 6.14
CA THR A 66 -0.08 4.64 5.13
C THR A 66 -0.48 4.19 3.73
N ARG A 67 -0.28 5.08 2.75
CA ARG A 67 -0.45 4.80 1.33
C ARG A 67 0.81 5.25 0.60
N PRO A 68 1.16 4.61 -0.54
CA PRO A 68 2.24 5.13 -1.35
C PRO A 68 1.88 6.55 -1.79
N GLN A 69 2.88 7.43 -1.82
CA GLN A 69 2.70 8.69 -2.54
C GLN A 69 2.43 8.39 -4.01
N ALA A 70 1.62 9.23 -4.65
CA ALA A 70 1.38 9.10 -6.08
C ALA A 70 2.75 9.07 -6.79
N PRO A 71 2.99 8.09 -7.68
CA PRO A 71 4.25 8.05 -8.41
C PRO A 71 4.43 9.37 -9.14
N VAL A 72 5.62 9.95 -8.98
CA VAL A 72 6.00 11.14 -9.76
C VAL A 72 6.07 10.70 -11.22
N PRO A 73 5.40 11.39 -12.16
CA PRO A 73 5.52 11.07 -13.58
C PRO A 73 6.98 11.12 -13.99
N VAL A 74 7.51 9.99 -14.46
CA VAL A 74 8.87 9.91 -15.00
C VAL A 74 8.81 9.87 -16.53
N PRO A 75 9.72 10.56 -17.24
CA PRO A 75 9.80 10.46 -18.69
C PRO A 75 10.07 9.02 -19.13
N VAL A 76 9.37 8.56 -20.16
CA VAL A 76 9.64 7.28 -20.81
C VAL A 76 10.29 7.57 -22.16
N ALA A 77 11.48 7.01 -22.40
CA ALA A 77 12.11 7.04 -23.71
C ALA A 77 11.66 5.81 -24.51
N VAL A 78 11.03 6.03 -25.66
CA VAL A 78 10.76 4.99 -26.65
C VAL A 78 11.87 5.09 -27.71
N VAL A 79 12.68 4.04 -27.83
CA VAL A 79 13.74 3.95 -28.84
C VAL A 79 13.40 2.80 -29.77
N SER A 80 13.15 3.11 -31.04
CA SER A 80 12.99 2.11 -32.10
C SER A 80 14.20 2.15 -33.02
N ALA A 81 14.74 0.98 -33.35
CA ALA A 81 15.63 0.80 -34.49
C ALA A 81 14.76 0.49 -35.71
N GLY A 82 14.37 1.51 -36.46
CA GLY A 82 13.63 1.31 -37.70
C GLY A 82 14.55 0.68 -38.74
N THR A 83 14.26 -0.55 -39.18
CA THR A 83 14.84 -1.11 -40.42
C THR A 83 13.81 -0.88 -41.53
N ALA A 84 13.88 0.27 -42.20
CA ALA A 84 12.94 0.65 -43.27
C ALA A 84 13.06 -0.19 -44.56
N ASP A 85 13.93 -1.20 -44.59
CA ASP A 85 14.29 -1.97 -45.78
C ASP A 85 13.39 -3.18 -46.06
N LEU A 86 12.39 -3.48 -45.22
CA LEU A 86 11.41 -4.53 -45.47
C LEU A 86 10.11 -3.93 -46.02
N PRO A 87 9.74 -4.17 -47.30
CA PRO A 87 8.47 -3.72 -47.82
C PRO A 87 7.33 -4.46 -47.10
N VAL A 88 6.34 -3.70 -46.62
CA VAL A 88 5.05 -4.23 -46.16
C VAL A 88 4.35 -4.83 -47.39
N ALA A 89 4.14 -6.14 -47.40
CA ALA A 89 3.28 -6.76 -48.40
C ALA A 89 1.83 -6.25 -48.20
N GLU A 90 1.18 -5.79 -49.27
CA GLU A 90 -0.25 -5.49 -49.27
C GLU A 90 -1.02 -6.73 -48.76
N GLU A 91 -1.81 -6.55 -47.70
CA GLU A 91 -2.80 -7.55 -47.29
C GLU A 91 -3.96 -7.50 -48.27
N ALA A 92 -4.16 -8.60 -49.02
CA ALA A 92 -5.29 -8.83 -49.91
C ALA A 92 -6.52 -9.36 -49.16
#